data_AF-A0A6D2JDZ9-F1
#
_entry.id   AF-A0A6D2JDZ9-F1
#
_cell.length_a   1.000
_cell.length_b   1.000
_cell.length_c   1.000
_cell.angle_alpha   90.00
_cell.angle_beta   90.00
_cell.angle_gamma   90.00
#
_symmetry.space_group_name_H-M   'P 1'
#
loop_
_entity.id
_entity.type
_entity.pdbx_description
1 polymer ?
#
loop_
_entity_poly.entity_id
_entity_poly.type
_entity_poly.pdbx_seq_one_letter_code
_entity_poly.pdbx_strand_id
1 'polypeptide(L)'
;MQFMEDKRKKKSLPWLLRGYVKGGHFEAETLVTMIDSGLYPEYIDRVAVMQGMTRRIQRPRDVEAYLGLCKKMFDAGLVGPCLVYMYMDKYKLWIVKMI
;
A
#
# COMPACT_ATOMS: atom_id res chain seq x y z
N MET A 1 46.46 -0.14 -0.17
CA MET A 1 45.67 -1.31 -0.63
C MET A 1 44.30 -0.79 -1.00
N GLN A 2 44.02 -0.81 -2.30
CA GLN A 2 42.88 -0.16 -2.94
C GLN A 2 41.69 -1.12 -2.89
N PHE A 3 40.76 -0.90 -1.96
CA PHE A 3 39.46 -1.57 -2.03
C PHE A 3 38.60 -0.79 -3.02
N MET A 4 38.54 -1.26 -4.27
CA MET A 4 37.46 -0.91 -5.18
C MET A 4 36.17 -1.57 -4.64
N GLU A 5 35.49 -0.89 -3.72
CA GLU A 5 34.10 -1.22 -3.41
C GLU A 5 33.24 -0.80 -4.62
N ASP A 6 32.83 -1.82 -5.38
CA ASP A 6 31.78 -1.74 -6.38
C ASP A 6 30.53 -1.11 -5.74
N LYS A 7 30.27 0.17 -6.07
CA LYS A 7 29.09 0.96 -5.68
C LYS A 7 27.82 0.40 -6.32
N ARG A 8 27.49 -0.87 -6.08
CA ARG A 8 26.14 -1.41 -6.31
C ARG A 8 25.21 -0.74 -5.30
N LYS A 9 24.61 0.39 -5.72
CA LYS A 9 23.60 1.16 -4.99
C LYS A 9 22.66 0.18 -4.25
N LYS A 10 22.77 0.08 -2.92
CA LYS A 10 21.74 -0.57 -2.10
C LYS A 10 20.44 0.18 -2.37
N LYS A 11 19.59 -0.37 -3.26
CA LYS A 11 18.26 0.19 -3.51
C LYS A 11 17.50 0.03 -2.20
N SER A 12 17.18 1.14 -1.55
CA SER A 12 16.37 1.12 -0.33
C SER A 12 15.01 0.48 -0.65
N LEU A 13 14.38 -0.19 0.31
CA LEU A 13 13.05 -0.77 0.15
C LEU A 13 12.00 0.21 -0.42
N PRO A 14 12.00 1.51 -0.07
CA PRO A 14 11.17 2.52 -0.74
C PRO A 14 11.45 2.68 -2.25
N TRP A 15 12.71 2.57 -2.68
CA TRP A 15 13.08 2.60 -4.10
C TRP A 15 12.56 1.36 -4.84
N LEU A 16 12.55 0.20 -4.18
CA LEU A 16 11.96 -1.02 -4.72
C LEU A 16 10.44 -0.88 -4.80
N LEU A 17 9.79 -0.34 -3.77
CA LEU A 17 8.35 -0.05 -3.79
C LEU A 17 7.98 0.88 -4.94
N ARG A 18 8.74 1.96 -5.16
CA ARG A 18 8.51 2.87 -6.30
C ARG A 18 8.66 2.16 -7.63
N GLY A 19 9.66 1.29 -7.79
CA GLY A 19 9.83 0.49 -9.00
C GLY A 19 8.68 -0.50 -9.21
N TYR A 20 8.22 -1.12 -8.14
CA TYR A 20 7.15 -2.11 -8.11
C TYR A 20 5.78 -1.48 -8.44
N VAL A 21 5.47 -0.34 -7.82
CA VAL A 21 4.28 0.48 -8.12
C VAL A 21 4.32 1.00 -9.57
N LYS A 22 5.49 1.45 -10.06
CA LYS A 22 5.66 1.82 -11.48
C LYS A 22 5.46 0.65 -12.44
N GLY A 23 5.78 -0.57 -12.01
CA GLY A 23 5.47 -1.81 -12.74
C GLY A 23 3.98 -2.17 -12.75
N GLY A 24 3.12 -1.35 -12.12
CA GLY A 24 1.69 -1.61 -12.02
C GLY A 24 1.35 -2.65 -10.95
N HIS A 25 2.22 -2.89 -9.97
CA HIS A 25 1.89 -3.76 -8.85
C HIS A 25 1.44 -2.93 -7.64
N PHE A 26 0.24 -3.25 -7.12
CA PHE A 26 -0.42 -2.48 -6.06
C PHE A 26 -0.95 -3.41 -4.96
N GLU A 27 -0.22 -4.49 -4.68
CA GLU A 27 -0.65 -5.51 -3.73
C GLU A 27 -0.56 -4.97 -2.28
N ALA A 28 -1.66 -5.10 -1.52
CA ALA A 28 -1.70 -4.70 -0.11
C ALA A 28 -0.64 -5.40 0.73
N GLU A 29 -0.38 -6.67 0.42
CA GLU A 29 0.57 -7.54 1.11
C GLU A 29 1.97 -6.93 1.15
N THR A 30 2.39 -6.23 0.10
CA THR A 30 3.69 -5.55 0.05
C THR A 30 3.78 -4.44 1.11
N LEU A 31 2.76 -3.57 1.19
CA LEU A 31 2.73 -2.50 2.18
C LEU A 31 2.59 -3.05 3.61
N VAL A 32 1.74 -4.06 3.81
CA VAL A 32 1.58 -4.72 5.11
C VAL A 32 2.91 -5.30 5.58
N THR A 33 3.62 -6.04 4.72
CA THR A 33 4.93 -6.62 5.03
C THR A 33 5.96 -5.54 5.37
N MET A 34 5.96 -4.41 4.66
CA MET A 34 6.83 -3.28 4.98
C MET A 34 6.53 -2.71 6.38
N ILE A 35 5.25 -2.46 6.67
CA ILE A 35 4.81 -1.95 7.97
C ILE A 35 5.17 -2.93 9.10
N ASP A 36 4.93 -4.23 8.90
CA ASP A 36 5.30 -5.28 9.86
C ASP A 36 6.82 -5.38 10.07
N SER A 37 7.61 -5.02 9.07
CA SER A 37 9.07 -4.95 9.15
C SER A 37 9.58 -3.64 9.76
N GLY A 38 8.70 -2.78 10.27
CA GLY A 38 9.06 -1.46 10.83
C GLY A 38 9.48 -0.43 9.76
N LEU A 39 9.17 -0.70 8.48
CA LEU A 39 9.47 0.20 7.37
C LEU A 39 8.22 0.97 6.99
N TYR A 40 8.36 2.29 7.00
CA TYR A 40 7.24 3.18 6.72
C TYR A 40 7.36 3.76 5.31
N PRO A 41 6.47 3.37 4.38
CA PRO A 41 6.47 3.89 3.03
C PRO A 41 6.07 5.37 3.04
N GLU A 42 6.68 6.12 2.12
CA GLU A 42 6.39 7.55 1.95
C GLU A 42 4.93 7.77 1.56
N TYR A 43 4.39 8.94 1.88
CA TYR A 43 3.00 9.29 1.59
C TYR A 43 2.62 9.05 0.11
N ILE A 44 3.50 9.45 -0.82
CA ILE A 44 3.25 9.29 -2.26
C ILE A 44 3.14 7.82 -2.67
N ASP A 45 3.92 6.94 -2.04
CA ASP A 45 3.90 5.51 -2.33
C ASP A 45 2.62 4.87 -1.77
N ARG A 46 2.19 5.28 -0.56
CA ARG A 46 0.92 4.85 0.03
C ARG A 46 -0.26 5.23 -0.86
N VAL A 47 -0.31 6.48 -1.32
CA VAL A 47 -1.38 6.97 -2.20
C VAL A 47 -1.41 6.19 -3.51
N ALA A 48 -0.26 5.95 -4.13
CA ALA A 48 -0.19 5.23 -5.40
C ALA A 48 -0.70 3.78 -5.28
N VAL A 49 -0.32 3.07 -4.21
CA VAL A 49 -0.83 1.71 -3.95
C VAL A 49 -2.33 1.73 -3.70
N MET A 50 -2.82 2.64 -2.85
CA MET A 50 -4.24 2.75 -2.52
C MET A 50 -5.10 3.04 -3.76
N GLN A 51 -4.67 3.96 -4.62
CA GLN A 51 -5.34 4.26 -5.88
C GLN A 51 -5.32 3.06 -6.83
N GLY A 52 -4.19 2.38 -6.93
CA GLY A 52 -4.06 1.18 -7.75
C GLY A 52 -4.96 0.04 -7.30
N MET A 53 -5.06 -0.20 -5.98
CA MET A 53 -6.01 -1.16 -5.39
C MET A 53 -7.45 -0.78 -5.70
N THR A 54 -7.81 0.49 -5.48
CA THR A 54 -9.18 1.00 -5.71
C THR A 54 -9.66 0.71 -7.13
N ARG A 55 -8.79 0.91 -8.13
CA ARG A 55 -9.10 0.62 -9.55
C ARG A 55 -9.26 -0.86 -9.87
N ARG A 56 -8.72 -1.75 -9.02
CA ARG A 56 -8.70 -3.21 -9.23
C ARG A 56 -9.74 -3.95 -8.43
N ILE A 57 -10.46 -3.29 -7.54
CA ILE A 57 -11.49 -3.91 -6.71
C ILE A 57 -12.64 -4.38 -7.60
N GLN A 58 -12.79 -5.69 -7.67
CA GLN A 58 -13.86 -6.34 -8.42
C GLN A 58 -14.58 -7.40 -7.59
N ARG A 59 -13.91 -7.92 -6.54
CA ARG A 59 -14.39 -9.01 -5.69
C ARG A 59 -14.45 -8.55 -4.23
N PRO A 60 -15.31 -9.16 -3.40
CA PRO A 60 -15.38 -8.88 -1.96
C PRO A 60 -14.02 -9.02 -1.25
N ARG A 61 -13.22 -10.03 -1.61
CA ARG A 61 -11.88 -10.24 -1.06
C ARG A 61 -10.93 -9.06 -1.31
N ASP A 62 -11.07 -8.36 -2.44
CA ASP A 62 -10.23 -7.20 -2.77
C ASP A 62 -10.56 -6.01 -1.85
N VAL A 63 -11.85 -5.87 -1.48
CA VAL A 63 -12.32 -4.87 -0.51
C VAL A 63 -11.81 -5.18 0.89
N GLU A 64 -11.85 -6.45 1.31
CA GLU A 64 -11.31 -6.88 2.60
C GLU A 64 -9.82 -6.58 2.70
N ALA A 65 -9.05 -6.88 1.64
CA ALA A 65 -7.63 -6.55 1.58
C ALA A 65 -7.38 -5.04 1.67
N TYR A 66 -8.19 -4.23 0.97
CA TYR A 66 -8.10 -2.77 1.01
C TYR A 66 -8.42 -2.20 2.40
N LEU A 67 -9.52 -2.64 3.02
CA LEU A 67 -9.89 -2.22 4.37
C LEU A 67 -8.88 -2.70 5.43
N GLY A 68 -8.33 -3.89 5.24
CA GLY A 68 -7.25 -4.44 6.08
C GLY A 68 -5.99 -3.58 6.01
N LEU A 69 -5.60 -3.14 4.80
CA LEU A 69 -4.49 -2.22 4.61
C LEU A 69 -4.78 -0.85 5.26
N CYS A 70 -5.98 -0.27 5.08
CA CYS A 70 -6.35 0.98 5.74
C CYS A 70 -6.19 0.88 7.25
N LYS A 71 -6.74 -0.18 7.86
CA LYS A 71 -6.61 -0.43 9.29
C LYS A 71 -5.15 -0.56 9.71
N LYS A 72 -4.36 -1.33 8.96
CA LYS A 72 -2.93 -1.52 9.27
C LYS A 72 -2.15 -0.20 9.22
N MET A 73 -2.44 0.66 8.25
CA MET A 73 -1.80 1.97 8.17
C MET A 73 -2.27 2.92 9.29
N PHE A 74 -3.53 2.84 9.71
CA PHE A 74 -4.05 3.57 10.88
C PHE A 74 -3.39 3.10 12.18
N ASP A 75 -3.34 1.78 12.42
CA ASP A 75 -2.69 1.18 13.58
C ASP A 75 -1.19 1.55 13.65
N ALA A 76 -0.55 1.74 12.49
CA ALA A 76 0.83 2.19 12.36
C ALA A 76 1.02 3.72 12.43
N GLY A 77 -0.04 4.51 12.63
CA GLY A 77 0.01 5.97 12.69
C GLY A 77 0.34 6.66 11.35
N LEU A 78 0.21 5.94 10.23
CA LEU A 78 0.51 6.47 8.88
C LEU A 78 -0.66 7.23 8.26
N VAL A 79 -1.85 7.07 8.83
CA VAL A 79 -3.09 7.77 8.46
C VAL A 79 -3.81 8.14 9.74
N GLY A 80 -4.45 9.32 9.76
CA GLY A 80 -5.37 9.69 10.84
C GLY A 80 -6.71 8.93 10.74
N PRO A 81 -7.63 9.18 11.69
CA PRO A 81 -8.98 8.64 11.63
C PRO A 81 -9.62 9.00 10.29
N CYS A 82 -10.18 8.01 9.60
CA CYS A 82 -10.72 8.25 8.26
C CYS A 82 -12.02 7.50 8.01
N LEU A 83 -12.94 8.20 7.34
CA LEU A 83 -14.15 7.59 6.81
C LEU A 83 -13.83 6.98 5.45
N VAL A 84 -13.87 5.65 5.35
CA VAL A 84 -13.75 4.95 4.08
C VAL A 84 -15.12 4.85 3.45
N TYR A 85 -15.29 5.51 2.30
CA TYR A 85 -16.48 5.44 1.46
C TYR A 85 -16.17 4.67 0.19
N MET A 86 -16.89 3.57 -0.05
CA MET A 86 -16.63 2.72 -1.20
C MET A 86 -17.90 2.22 -1.86
N TYR A 87 -17.99 2.34 -3.19
CA TYR A 87 -19.06 1.77 -3.98
C TYR A 87 -18.60 0.49 -4.68
N MET A 88 -19.35 -0.59 -4.52
CA MET A 88 -19.15 -1.81 -5.26
C MET A 88 -20.23 -1.95 -6.33
N ASP A 89 -19.92 -1.55 -7.56
CA ASP A 89 -20.91 -1.51 -8.64
C ASP A 89 -21.53 -2.88 -8.94
N LYS A 90 -20.72 -3.95 -8.89
CA LYS A 90 -21.16 -5.34 -9.09
C LYS A 90 -22.32 -5.75 -8.17
N TYR A 91 -22.37 -5.20 -6.96
CA TYR A 91 -23.35 -5.54 -5.93
C TYR A 91 -24.34 -4.41 -5.64
N LYS A 92 -24.19 -3.25 -6.31
CA LYS A 92 -24.93 -2.02 -6.02
C LYS A 92 -24.91 -1.65 -4.52
N LEU A 93 -23.76 -1.84 -3.88
CA LEU A 93 -23.58 -1.67 -2.43
C LEU A 93 -22.64 -0.50 -2.11
N TRP A 94 -22.99 0.27 -1.08
CA TRP A 94 -22.12 1.26 -0.46
C TRP A 94 -21.56 0.76 0.87
N ILE A 95 -20.25 0.91 1.05
CA ILE A 95 -19.54 0.63 2.29
C ILE A 95 -19.14 1.96 2.89
N VAL A 96 -19.57 2.18 4.13
CA VAL A 96 -19.18 3.32 4.95
C VAL A 96 -18.54 2.75 6.21
N LYS A 97 -17.24 2.96 6.40
CA LYS A 97 -16.51 2.43 7.56
C LYS A 97 -15.62 3.49 8.17
N MET A 98 -15.82 3.74 9.46
CA MET A 98 -14.85 4.48 10.28
C MET A 98 -13.69 3.54 10.63
N ILE A 99 -12.47 4.01 10.40
CA ILE A 99 -11.21 3.37 10.79
C ILE A 99 -10.45 4.35 11.67
#